data_AF-A0A1G3Q419-F1
#
_entry.id   AF-A0A1G3Q419-F1
#
_cell.length_a   1.000
_cell.length_b   1.000
_cell.length_c   1.000
_cell.angle_alpha   90.00
_cell.angle_beta   90.00
_cell.angle_gamma   90.00
#
_symmetry.space_group_name_H-M   'P 1'
#
loop_
_entity.id
_entity.type
_entity.pdbx_description
1 polymer ?
#
loop_
_entity_poly.entity_id
_entity_poly.type
_entity_poly.pdbx_seq_one_letter_code
_entity_poly.pdbx_strand_id
1 'polypeptide(L)'
;MNLLDNRLDTCWSEGVAGSGKGEWVELVMKPGYEVYWIGIANGYLKNTDTFKNNHLIKFLQVELTYDGGKIDSKIIQLPKKPLTKFNNNNIWDVVDIIRDLGNPGNPGQDIEKIKLKILDVYPTAKDEDACISEVYVMGAPVEVK
;
A
#
# COMPACT_ATOMS: atom_id res chain seq x y z
N MET A 1 -2.40 13.87 2.45
CA MET A 1 -1.98 12.46 2.59
C MET A 1 -1.13 12.13 1.38
N ASN A 2 0.08 11.61 1.58
CA ASN A 2 1.07 11.39 0.53
C ASN A 2 1.03 9.96 -0.06
N LEU A 3 -0.12 9.28 0.06
CA LEU A 3 -0.29 7.86 -0.30
C LEU A 3 -1.09 7.63 -1.57
N LEU A 4 -1.63 8.70 -2.15
CA LEU A 4 -2.54 8.71 -3.30
C LEU A 4 -2.29 9.96 -4.17
N ASP A 5 -1.11 10.60 -4.08
CA ASP A 5 -0.79 11.87 -4.76
C ASP A 5 -0.02 11.69 -6.08
N ASN A 6 0.19 10.44 -6.48
CA ASN A 6 0.92 10.01 -7.68
C ASN A 6 2.37 10.53 -7.69
N ARG A 7 3.00 10.56 -6.52
CA ARG A 7 4.34 11.12 -6.30
C ARG A 7 5.20 10.16 -5.49
N LEU A 8 6.19 9.58 -6.17
CA LEU A 8 7.16 8.68 -5.53
C LEU A 8 8.23 9.43 -4.69
N ASP A 9 8.25 10.76 -4.74
CA ASP A 9 9.18 11.61 -3.97
C ASP A 9 8.59 12.14 -2.65
N THR A 10 7.37 11.73 -2.34
CA THR A 10 6.67 11.89 -1.07
C THR A 10 6.38 10.52 -0.47
N CYS A 11 6.07 10.46 0.82
CA CYS A 11 5.65 9.21 1.45
C CYS A 11 4.74 9.49 2.64
N TRP A 12 3.98 8.48 3.01
CA TRP A 12 3.48 8.34 4.37
C TRP A 12 4.56 7.71 5.24
N SER A 13 4.84 8.36 6.35
CA SER A 13 5.50 7.79 7.51
C SER A 13 4.47 7.70 8.63
N GLU A 14 4.54 6.63 9.40
CA GLU A 14 3.68 6.40 10.55
C GLU A 14 3.91 7.45 11.66
N GLY A 15 5.15 7.97 11.79
CA GLY A 15 5.47 9.14 12.62
C GLY A 15 5.54 8.90 14.13
N VAL A 16 5.55 7.65 14.57
CA VAL A 16 5.74 7.15 15.93
C VAL A 16 7.17 6.65 16.08
N ALA A 17 7.69 6.65 17.32
CA ALA A 17 9.00 6.05 17.60
C ALA A 17 8.94 4.52 17.49
N GLY A 18 9.99 3.90 16.97
CA GLY A 18 10.08 2.45 16.78
C GLY A 18 9.87 2.01 15.32
N SER A 19 9.78 0.70 15.10
CA SER A 19 9.92 0.14 13.75
C SER A 19 8.70 0.29 12.82
N GLY A 20 7.68 1.06 13.21
CA GLY A 20 6.36 1.10 12.55
C GLY A 20 5.54 -0.20 12.64
N LYS A 21 5.98 -1.21 13.38
CA LYS A 21 5.24 -2.48 13.51
C LYS A 21 3.96 -2.27 14.30
N GLY A 22 2.83 -2.65 13.71
CA GLY A 22 1.50 -2.47 14.28
C GLY A 22 0.79 -1.24 13.75
N GLU A 23 1.53 -0.28 13.18
CA GLU A 23 0.99 0.92 12.57
C GLU A 23 0.26 0.59 11.27
N TRP A 24 -0.71 1.44 10.93
CA TRP A 24 -1.61 1.19 9.82
C TRP A 24 -2.13 2.47 9.19
N VAL A 25 -2.61 2.33 7.96
CA VAL A 25 -3.39 3.34 7.25
C VAL A 25 -4.65 2.72 6.65
N GLU A 26 -5.75 3.46 6.65
CA GLU A 26 -7.02 3.04 6.08
C GLU A 26 -7.39 3.95 4.90
N LEU A 27 -7.71 3.33 3.77
CA LEU A 27 -8.26 3.97 2.58
C LEU A 27 -9.76 3.73 2.57
N VAL A 28 -10.54 4.81 2.48
CA VAL A 28 -12.00 4.75 2.39
C VAL A 28 -12.40 4.93 0.94
N MET A 29 -13.17 3.99 0.42
CA MET A 29 -13.59 3.96 -0.97
C MET A 29 -14.90 4.73 -1.17
N LYS A 30 -15.13 5.16 -2.42
CA LYS A 30 -16.47 5.59 -2.81
C LYS A 30 -17.41 4.38 -2.82
N PRO A 31 -18.72 4.56 -2.56
CA PRO A 31 -19.69 3.48 -2.68
C PRO A 31 -19.63 2.82 -4.06
N GLY A 32 -19.78 1.49 -4.11
CA GLY A 32 -19.72 0.75 -5.37
C GLY A 32 -18.32 0.63 -5.97
N TYR A 33 -17.25 0.71 -5.18
CA TYR A 33 -15.91 0.54 -5.74
C TYR A 33 -15.49 -0.92 -5.71
N GLU A 34 -15.30 -1.52 -6.87
CA GLU A 34 -14.70 -2.84 -6.99
C GLU A 34 -13.18 -2.71 -7.06
N VAL A 35 -12.44 -3.45 -6.22
CA VAL A 35 -10.97 -3.44 -6.24
C VAL A 35 -10.47 -4.70 -6.95
N TYR A 36 -9.61 -4.52 -7.95
CA TYR A 36 -9.05 -5.61 -8.75
C TYR A 36 -7.65 -5.98 -8.26
N TRP A 37 -6.86 -4.96 -7.93
CA TRP A 37 -5.52 -5.11 -7.39
C TRP A 37 -5.10 -3.82 -6.70
N ILE A 38 -4.10 -3.94 -5.83
CA ILE A 38 -3.38 -2.80 -5.27
C ILE A 38 -1.90 -2.88 -5.65
N GLY A 39 -1.28 -1.73 -5.90
CA GLY A 39 0.16 -1.59 -6.05
C GLY A 39 0.75 -0.86 -4.86
N ILE A 40 1.83 -1.38 -4.29
CA ILE A 40 2.54 -0.74 -3.16
C ILE A 40 3.92 -0.28 -3.62
N ALA A 41 4.19 1.02 -3.53
CA ALA A 41 5.53 1.58 -3.66
C ALA A 41 6.20 1.63 -2.28
N ASN A 42 6.87 0.54 -1.91
CA ASN A 42 7.39 0.30 -0.56
C ASN A 42 8.67 1.10 -0.27
N GLY A 43 8.74 1.74 0.89
CA GLY A 43 9.85 2.61 1.31
C GLY A 43 9.66 4.08 0.92
N TYR A 44 10.67 4.91 1.23
CA TYR A 44 10.70 6.33 0.82
C TYR A 44 11.59 6.53 -0.42
N LEU A 45 10.96 6.56 -1.60
CA LEU A 45 11.62 6.42 -2.91
C LEU A 45 12.20 7.74 -3.48
N LYS A 46 12.15 8.84 -2.72
CA LYS A 46 12.64 10.16 -3.14
C LYS A 46 14.07 10.15 -3.66
N ASN A 47 14.98 9.47 -2.96
CA ASN A 47 16.35 9.27 -3.40
C ASN A 47 16.99 8.07 -2.69
N THR A 48 18.22 7.74 -3.07
CA THR A 48 18.99 6.64 -2.49
C THR A 48 19.19 6.78 -0.98
N ASP A 49 19.33 8.00 -0.46
CA ASP A 49 19.59 8.22 0.96
C ASP A 49 18.33 7.96 1.79
N THR A 50 17.17 8.51 1.38
CA THR A 50 15.90 8.25 2.06
C THR A 50 15.55 6.77 2.03
N PHE A 51 15.72 6.13 0.87
CA PHE A 51 15.41 4.71 0.71
C PHE A 51 16.25 3.79 1.60
N LYS A 52 17.55 4.10 1.78
CA LYS A 52 18.45 3.28 2.60
C LYS A 52 18.31 3.52 4.09
N ASN A 53 17.85 4.70 4.47
CA ASN A 53 17.77 5.09 5.86
C ASN A 53 16.43 4.78 6.50
N ASN A 54 15.37 4.49 5.73
CA ASN A 54 14.03 4.16 6.25
C ASN A 54 13.73 2.67 6.09
N HIS A 55 12.97 2.09 7.02
CA HIS A 55 12.55 0.70 6.96
C HIS A 55 11.70 0.40 5.74
N LEU A 56 11.96 -0.76 5.13
CA LEU A 56 11.08 -1.32 4.10
C LEU A 56 10.11 -2.30 4.76
N ILE A 57 8.84 -2.25 4.40
CA ILE A 57 7.86 -3.19 4.93
C ILE A 57 8.17 -4.58 4.37
N LYS A 58 8.15 -5.60 5.23
CA LYS A 58 8.41 -7.00 4.87
C LYS A 58 7.14 -7.82 4.86
N PHE A 59 6.30 -7.65 5.87
CA PHE A 59 4.98 -8.27 5.93
C PHE A 59 3.92 -7.19 6.15
N LEU A 60 2.93 -7.17 5.26
CA LEU A 60 1.80 -6.24 5.29
C LEU A 60 0.51 -7.05 5.42
N GLN A 61 -0.33 -6.71 6.40
CA GLN A 61 -1.71 -7.19 6.44
C GLN A 61 -2.57 -6.25 5.60
N VAL A 62 -3.29 -6.82 4.64
CA VAL A 62 -4.31 -6.13 3.84
C VAL A 62 -5.67 -6.63 4.30
N GLU A 63 -6.44 -5.77 4.95
CA GLU A 63 -7.80 -6.03 5.40
C GLU A 63 -8.78 -5.28 4.49
N LEU A 64 -9.77 -6.00 3.98
CA LEU A 64 -10.82 -5.49 3.10
C LEU A 64 -12.13 -5.52 3.88
N THR A 65 -12.77 -4.37 4.02
CA THR A 65 -14.16 -4.27 4.50
C THR A 65 -15.06 -4.10 3.29
N TYR A 66 -16.00 -5.03 3.12
CA TYR A 66 -16.99 -4.98 2.04
C TYR A 66 -18.25 -4.25 2.50
N ASP A 67 -19.03 -3.77 1.53
CA ASP A 67 -20.40 -3.31 1.78
C ASP A 67 -21.20 -4.41 2.50
N GLY A 68 -21.98 -4.01 3.50
CA GLY A 68 -22.66 -4.92 4.43
C GLY A 68 -21.78 -5.49 5.57
N GLY A 69 -20.52 -5.04 5.68
CA GLY A 69 -19.68 -5.25 6.87
C GLY A 69 -18.91 -6.57 6.93
N LYS A 70 -18.89 -7.37 5.85
CA LYS A 70 -17.98 -8.52 5.75
C LYS A 70 -16.54 -8.02 5.79
N ILE A 71 -15.64 -8.75 6.46
CA ILE A 71 -14.21 -8.46 6.49
C ILE A 71 -13.43 -9.68 5.99
N ASP A 72 -12.54 -9.48 5.03
CA ASP A 72 -11.51 -10.46 4.65
C ASP A 72 -10.11 -9.86 4.91
N SER A 73 -9.12 -10.70 5.21
CA SER A 73 -7.76 -10.25 5.45
C SER A 73 -6.74 -11.20 4.83
N LYS A 74 -5.65 -10.64 4.30
CA LYS A 74 -4.50 -11.39 3.78
C LYS A 74 -3.19 -10.83 4.30
N ILE A 75 -2.23 -11.71 4.57
CA ILE A 75 -0.85 -11.31 4.86
C ILE A 75 -0.06 -11.42 3.57
N ILE A 76 0.58 -10.32 3.19
CA ILE A 76 1.38 -10.19 1.99
C ILE A 76 2.84 -10.01 2.39
N GLN A 77 3.71 -10.83 1.82
CA GLN A 77 5.14 -10.59 1.90
C GLN A 77 5.56 -9.64 0.77
N LEU A 78 6.14 -8.49 1.13
CA LEU A 78 6.73 -7.58 0.16
C LEU A 78 8.21 -7.93 -0.02
N PRO A 79 8.68 -8.16 -1.25
CA PRO A 79 10.09 -8.44 -1.50
C PRO A 79 10.97 -7.23 -1.18
N LYS A 80 12.20 -7.48 -0.73
CA LYS A 80 13.23 -6.44 -0.58
C LYS A 80 13.81 -6.04 -1.96
N LYS A 81 13.02 -5.33 -2.76
CA LYS A 81 13.47 -4.80 -4.06
C LYS A 81 14.50 -3.68 -3.87
N PRO A 82 15.57 -3.62 -4.68
CA PRO A 82 16.48 -2.48 -4.66
C PRO A 82 15.80 -1.25 -5.28
N LEU A 83 16.22 -0.05 -4.88
CA LEU A 83 15.86 1.17 -5.58
C LEU A 83 16.53 1.18 -6.96
N THR A 84 15.74 1.01 -8.02
CA THR A 84 16.19 1.19 -9.41
C THR A 84 15.88 2.60 -9.88
N LYS A 85 16.55 3.06 -10.95
CA LYS A 85 16.15 4.31 -11.61
C LYS A 85 14.79 4.07 -12.27
N PHE A 86 13.74 4.62 -11.68
CA PHE A 86 12.42 4.67 -12.29
C PHE A 86 12.25 6.03 -13.00
N ASN A 87 11.45 6.02 -14.06
CA ASN A 87 10.86 7.21 -14.64
C ASN A 87 9.36 6.95 -14.82
N ASN A 88 8.59 7.94 -15.26
CA ASN A 88 7.14 7.80 -15.41
C ASN A 88 6.70 6.66 -16.34
N ASN A 89 7.62 6.09 -17.14
CA ASN A 89 7.35 4.98 -18.05
C ASN A 89 7.71 3.60 -17.47
N ASN A 90 8.34 3.52 -16.29
CA ASN A 90 8.74 2.26 -15.67
C ASN A 90 8.67 2.31 -14.13
N ILE A 91 7.49 2.62 -13.59
CA ILE A 91 7.23 2.56 -12.14
C ILE A 91 7.15 1.11 -11.62
N TRP A 92 6.96 0.12 -12.50
CA TRP A 92 6.68 -1.26 -12.14
C TRP A 92 7.86 -1.98 -11.46
N ASP A 93 9.09 -1.51 -11.67
CA ASP A 93 10.27 -2.05 -10.99
C ASP A 93 10.25 -1.80 -9.47
N VAL A 94 9.56 -0.73 -9.03
CA VAL A 94 9.51 -0.32 -7.62
C VAL A 94 8.13 -0.50 -6.98
N VAL A 95 7.14 -0.96 -7.75
CA VAL A 95 5.78 -1.25 -7.27
C VAL A 95 5.58 -2.76 -7.14
N ASP A 96 5.10 -3.18 -5.99
CA ASP A 96 4.63 -4.55 -5.75
C ASP A 96 3.13 -4.64 -6.02
N ILE A 97 2.74 -5.41 -7.04
CA ILE A 97 1.33 -5.63 -7.39
C ILE A 97 0.81 -6.79 -6.56
N ILE A 98 -0.18 -6.51 -5.73
CA ILE A 98 -0.94 -7.48 -4.95
C ILE A 98 -2.24 -7.74 -5.72
N ARG A 99 -2.29 -8.91 -6.35
CA ARG A 99 -3.45 -9.42 -7.07
C ARG A 99 -4.33 -10.28 -6.15
N ASP A 100 -5.47 -10.70 -6.67
CA ASP A 100 -6.41 -11.57 -5.98
C ASP A 100 -6.95 -10.92 -4.69
N LEU A 101 -7.15 -9.61 -4.70
CA LEU A 101 -7.85 -8.88 -3.66
C LEU A 101 -9.31 -8.73 -4.06
N GLY A 102 -10.22 -9.03 -3.14
CA GLY A 102 -11.65 -9.08 -3.45
C GLY A 102 -12.03 -10.21 -4.41
N ASN A 103 -13.27 -10.18 -4.90
CA ASN A 103 -13.74 -11.02 -5.99
C ASN A 103 -14.51 -10.13 -6.99
N PRO A 104 -13.80 -9.35 -7.82
CA PRO A 104 -14.44 -8.34 -8.65
C PRO A 104 -15.48 -8.91 -9.63
N GLY A 105 -16.53 -8.14 -9.92
CA GLY A 105 -17.65 -8.56 -10.76
C GLY A 105 -18.68 -9.46 -10.06
N ASN A 106 -18.53 -9.75 -8.76
CA ASN A 106 -19.54 -10.45 -7.98
C ASN A 106 -20.44 -9.45 -7.25
N PRO A 107 -21.78 -9.50 -7.46
CA PRO A 107 -22.71 -8.61 -6.78
C PRO A 107 -22.55 -8.63 -5.26
N GLY A 108 -22.54 -7.45 -4.63
CA GLY A 108 -22.40 -7.31 -3.18
C GLY A 108 -20.98 -7.52 -2.65
N GLN A 109 -19.96 -7.39 -3.49
CA GLN A 109 -18.55 -7.43 -3.08
C GLN A 109 -17.80 -6.10 -3.32
N ASP A 110 -18.55 -5.00 -3.29
CA ASP A 110 -17.99 -3.66 -3.26
C ASP A 110 -17.14 -3.48 -2.00
N ILE A 111 -15.99 -2.83 -2.14
CA ILE A 111 -15.09 -2.57 -1.02
C ILE A 111 -15.37 -1.18 -0.49
N GLU A 112 -15.67 -1.07 0.81
CA GLU A 112 -15.79 0.21 1.51
C GLU A 112 -14.46 0.70 2.03
N LYS A 113 -13.61 -0.22 2.53
CA LYS A 113 -12.34 0.14 3.17
C LYS A 113 -11.23 -0.85 2.87
N ILE A 114 -10.03 -0.32 2.69
CA ILE A 114 -8.78 -1.10 2.70
C ILE A 114 -7.93 -0.61 3.86
N LYS A 115 -7.60 -1.48 4.80
CA LYS A 115 -6.63 -1.21 5.85
C LYS A 115 -5.32 -1.93 5.56
N LEU A 116 -4.24 -1.18 5.57
CA LEU A 116 -2.87 -1.66 5.37
C LEU A 116 -2.15 -1.56 6.71
N LYS A 117 -1.80 -2.70 7.32
CA LYS A 117 -1.13 -2.75 8.62
C LYS A 117 0.24 -3.40 8.51
N ILE A 118 1.25 -2.75 9.08
CA ILE A 118 2.63 -3.24 9.09
C ILE A 118 2.76 -4.36 10.13
N LEU A 119 3.19 -5.54 9.71
CA LEU A 119 3.43 -6.69 10.61
C LEU A 119 4.91 -6.92 10.90
N ASP A 120 5.77 -6.61 9.94
CA ASP A 120 7.22 -6.75 10.04
C ASP A 120 7.93 -5.88 9.00
N VAL A 121 9.20 -5.56 9.26
CA VAL A 121 10.02 -4.70 8.40
C VAL A 121 11.39 -5.32 8.13
N TYR A 122 12.01 -4.90 7.04
CA TYR A 122 13.46 -5.01 6.86
C TYR A 122 14.11 -3.80 7.54
N PRO A 123 14.79 -4.00 8.69
CA PRO A 123 15.37 -2.90 9.41
C PRO A 123 16.52 -2.25 8.61
N THR A 124 16.72 -0.97 8.86
CA THR A 124 17.89 -0.21 8.43
C THR A 124 18.71 0.19 9.65
N ALA A 125 19.89 0.75 9.44
CA ALA A 125 20.78 1.12 10.53
C ALA A 125 20.50 2.52 11.10
N LYS A 126 19.56 3.29 10.53
CA LYS A 126 19.47 4.74 10.80
C LYS A 126 18.10 5.23 11.27
N ASP A 127 17.07 5.20 10.41
CA ASP A 127 15.73 5.67 10.76
C ASP A 127 14.86 4.45 11.15
N GLU A 128 14.01 4.63 12.14
CA GLU A 128 13.13 3.57 12.64
C GLU A 128 11.80 3.49 11.86
N ASP A 129 11.45 4.56 11.14
CA ASP A 129 10.20 4.68 10.41
C ASP A 129 10.12 3.70 9.23
N ALA A 130 8.96 3.06 9.08
CA ALA A 130 8.57 2.39 7.86
C ALA A 130 7.75 3.34 6.98
N CYS A 131 8.11 3.40 5.69
CA CYS A 131 7.45 4.31 4.76
C CYS A 131 6.76 3.56 3.61
N ILE A 132 5.69 4.18 3.10
CA ILE A 132 5.07 3.81 1.82
C ILE A 132 5.02 5.10 0.98
N SER A 133 5.65 5.10 -0.17
CA SER A 133 5.67 6.27 -1.06
C SER A 133 4.36 6.46 -1.80
N GLU A 134 3.68 5.37 -2.16
CA GLU A 134 2.46 5.44 -2.97
C GLU A 134 1.66 4.15 -2.85
N VAL A 135 0.33 4.27 -2.94
CA VAL A 135 -0.59 3.13 -3.10
C VAL A 135 -1.42 3.36 -4.36
N TYR A 136 -1.34 2.41 -5.28
CA TYR A 136 -2.20 2.39 -6.46
C TYR A 136 -3.38 1.47 -6.17
N VAL A 137 -4.60 2.00 -6.14
CA VAL A 137 -5.82 1.18 -6.04
C VAL A 137 -6.49 1.15 -7.40
N MET A 138 -6.59 -0.03 -7.99
CA MET A 138 -7.12 -0.19 -9.34
C MET A 138 -8.34 -1.08 -9.31
N GLY A 139 -9.34 -0.65 -10.06
CA GLY A 139 -10.70 -1.12 -9.92
C GLY A 139 -11.61 -0.49 -10.97
N ALA A 140 -12.87 -0.93 -11.01
CA ALA A 140 -13.90 -0.27 -11.80
C ALA A 140 -14.71 0.67 -10.89
N PRO A 141 -14.95 1.92 -11.33
CA PRO A 141 -16.04 2.67 -10.74
C PRO A 141 -17.36 2.00 -11.15
N VAL A 142 -18.23 1.65 -10.19
CA VAL A 142 -19.62 1.32 -10.52
C VAL A 142 -20.36 2.60 -10.91
N GLU A 143 -21.22 2.48 -11.91
CA GLU A 143 -21.93 3.58 -12.55
C GLU A 143 -22.72 4.46 -11.58
N VAL A 144 -22.57 5.77 -11.80
CA VAL A 144 -23.42 6.83 -11.25
C VAL A 144 -24.80 6.70 -11.90
N LYS A 145 -25.85 6.51 -11.10
CA LYS A 145 -27.23 6.65 -11.58
C LYS A 145 -27.57 8.11 -11.85
#